data_AF-A0A0D2C8J5-F1
#
_entry.id   AF-A0A0D2C8J5-F1
#
_cell.length_a   1.000
_cell.length_b   1.000
_cell.length_c   1.000
_cell.angle_alpha   90.00
_cell.angle_beta   90.00
_cell.angle_gamma   90.00
#
_symmetry.space_group_name_H-M   'P 1'
#
loop_
_entity.id
_entity.type
_entity.pdbx_description
1 polymer ?
#
loop_
_entity_poly.entity_id
_entity_poly.type
_entity_poly.pdbx_seq_one_letter_code
_entity_poly.pdbx_strand_id
1 'polypeptide(L)'
;MARGMIMCCHNWDGFMKVSDVIHSDWGFNPKELDDQHSSKPMLVVGSTNDRVGGSANNWLVDNYKSARLMLVPGGHISSQYYMDDMWKELISSVCATLGPSLTAVMDLTPR
;
A
#
# COMPACT_ATOMS: atom_id res chain seq x y z
N MET A 1 -11.66 -12.08 1.38
CA MET A 1 -10.73 -11.02 1.83
C MET A 1 -10.24 -10.16 0.66
N ALA A 2 -9.60 -10.71 -0.37
CA ALA A 2 -9.06 -9.94 -1.51
C ALA A 2 -10.08 -8.99 -2.20
N ARG A 3 -11.31 -9.45 -2.50
CA ARG A 3 -12.36 -8.57 -3.08
C ARG A 3 -12.75 -7.40 -2.19
N GLY A 4 -12.74 -7.58 -0.87
CA GLY A 4 -13.07 -6.52 0.08
C GLY A 4 -11.96 -5.47 0.19
N MET A 5 -10.71 -5.84 -0.10
CA MET A 5 -9.56 -4.93 -0.18
C MET A 5 -9.59 -4.13 -1.49
N ILE A 6 -9.87 -4.76 -2.63
CA ILE A 6 -9.79 -4.13 -3.97
C ILE A 6 -11.04 -3.27 -4.32
N MET A 7 -12.08 -3.27 -3.49
CA MET A 7 -13.33 -2.52 -3.71
C MET A 7 -13.77 -1.70 -2.47
N CYS A 8 -12.83 -1.39 -1.57
CA CYS A 8 -13.12 -0.72 -0.31
C CYS A 8 -13.57 0.73 -0.47
N CYS A 9 -13.26 1.38 -1.60
CA CYS A 9 -13.76 2.72 -1.91
C CYS A 9 -15.16 2.70 -2.57
N HIS A 10 -15.64 1.53 -3.02
CA HIS A 10 -16.88 1.42 -3.80
C HIS A 10 -18.10 1.00 -2.98
N ASN A 11 -17.95 0.57 -1.73
CA ASN A 11 -19.07 0.22 -0.85
C ASN A 11 -18.72 0.30 0.64
N TRP A 12 -19.74 0.47 1.48
CA TRP A 12 -19.60 0.60 2.93
C TRP A 12 -19.02 -0.63 3.63
N ASP A 13 -19.34 -1.85 3.17
CA ASP A 13 -18.81 -3.08 3.77
C ASP A 13 -17.28 -3.20 3.57
N GLY A 14 -16.78 -2.79 2.42
CA GLY A 14 -15.35 -2.72 2.13
C GLY A 14 -14.66 -1.62 2.93
N PHE A 15 -15.25 -0.43 3.01
CA PHE A 15 -14.71 0.69 3.81
C PHE A 15 -14.60 0.33 5.29
N MET A 16 -15.62 -0.30 5.88
CA MET A 16 -15.62 -0.66 7.30
C MET A 16 -14.59 -1.75 7.65
N LYS A 17 -14.14 -2.55 6.67
CA LYS A 17 -13.08 -3.56 6.87
C LYS A 17 -11.67 -2.98 6.85
N VAL A 18 -11.51 -1.72 6.44
CA VAL A 18 -10.20 -1.06 6.36
C VAL A 18 -9.55 -0.95 7.74
N SER A 19 -10.33 -0.74 8.81
CA SER A 19 -9.79 -0.70 10.18
C SER A 19 -9.11 -2.01 10.60
N ASP A 20 -9.56 -3.14 10.07
CA ASP A 20 -9.00 -4.46 10.40
C ASP A 20 -7.69 -4.73 9.66
N VAL A 21 -7.43 -3.96 8.59
CA VAL A 21 -6.27 -4.14 7.70
C VAL A 21 -5.21 -3.05 7.91
N ILE A 22 -5.60 -1.84 8.33
CA ILE A 22 -4.66 -0.80 8.73
C ILE A 22 -4.08 -1.16 10.11
N HIS A 23 -3.00 -1.91 10.11
CA HIS A 23 -2.15 -2.08 11.28
C HIS A 23 -0.98 -1.10 11.18
N SER A 24 -0.81 -0.29 12.23
CA SER A 24 0.23 0.75 12.29
C SER A 24 1.54 0.26 12.93
N ASP A 25 1.70 -1.06 13.09
CA ASP A 25 2.94 -1.64 13.59
C ASP A 25 3.84 -2.05 12.42
N TRP A 26 5.11 -1.69 12.51
CA TRP A 26 6.14 -2.06 11.56
C TRP A 26 6.54 -3.54 11.72
N GLY A 27 6.28 -4.12 12.89
CA GLY A 27 6.73 -5.48 13.23
C GLY A 27 8.24 -5.57 13.50
N PHE A 28 8.96 -4.44 13.41
CA PHE A 28 10.37 -4.26 13.79
C PHE A 28 10.65 -2.76 14.05
N ASN A 29 11.81 -2.44 14.63
CA ASN A 29 12.22 -1.06 14.82
C ASN A 29 12.90 -0.54 13.53
N PRO A 30 12.40 0.55 12.87
CA PRO A 30 13.04 1.07 11.66
C PRO A 30 14.52 1.45 11.79
N LYS A 31 15.03 1.65 13.01
CA LYS A 31 16.46 1.86 13.28
C LYS A 31 17.32 0.61 13.06
N GLU A 32 16.70 -0.57 13.06
CA GLU A 32 17.32 -1.89 12.89
C GLU A 32 17.13 -2.40 11.44
N LEU A 33 16.77 -1.51 10.51
CA LEU A 33 16.56 -1.86 9.11
C LEU A 33 17.81 -2.53 8.52
N ASP A 34 17.63 -3.75 8.02
CA ASP A 34 18.65 -4.54 7.34
C ASP A 34 18.10 -5.16 6.04
N ASP A 35 18.90 -6.01 5.40
CA ASP A 35 18.52 -6.69 4.15
C ASP A 35 17.35 -7.67 4.34
N GLN A 36 17.19 -8.27 5.53
CA GLN A 36 16.07 -9.16 5.82
C GLN A 36 14.77 -8.36 5.97
N HIS A 37 14.82 -7.27 6.73
CA HIS A 37 13.68 -6.39 6.94
C HIS A 37 13.22 -5.75 5.62
N SER A 38 14.15 -5.42 4.71
CA SER A 38 13.87 -4.84 3.38
C SER A 38 13.59 -5.86 2.27
N SER A 39 13.45 -7.14 2.59
CA SER A 39 13.20 -8.20 1.59
C SER A 39 11.76 -8.22 1.04
N LYS A 40 10.79 -7.68 1.79
CA LYS A 40 9.37 -7.68 1.39
C LYS A 40 9.02 -6.43 0.58
N PRO A 41 8.17 -6.52 -0.45
CA PRO A 41 7.68 -5.33 -1.16
C PRO A 41 6.98 -4.35 -0.21
N MET A 42 7.28 -3.06 -0.36
CA MET A 42 6.66 -1.98 0.41
C MET A 42 6.11 -0.90 -0.53
N LEU A 43 4.87 -0.49 -0.30
CA LEU A 43 4.29 0.65 -0.99
C LEU A 43 4.19 1.83 -0.02
N VAL A 44 4.95 2.88 -0.30
CA VAL A 44 4.89 4.16 0.41
C VAL A 44 3.91 5.06 -0.34
N VAL A 45 2.87 5.53 0.35
CA VAL A 45 1.84 6.38 -0.25
C VAL A 45 1.88 7.77 0.39
N GLY A 46 1.91 8.80 -0.45
CA GLY A 46 1.83 10.20 -0.02
C GLY A 46 0.85 10.98 -0.88
N SER A 47 0.43 12.16 -0.39
CA SER A 47 -0.38 13.09 -1.17
C SER A 47 0.41 14.35 -1.53
N THR A 48 0.19 14.89 -2.72
CA THR A 48 0.98 16.02 -3.26
C THR A 48 0.86 17.32 -2.46
N ASN A 49 -0.24 17.51 -1.73
CA ASN A 49 -0.49 18.69 -0.88
C ASN A 49 -0.63 18.30 0.60
N ASP A 50 -0.05 17.18 1.02
CA ASP A 50 0.02 16.84 2.45
C ASP A 50 0.98 17.80 3.17
N ARG A 51 0.45 18.52 4.16
CA ARG A 51 1.21 19.45 5.03
C ARG A 51 1.41 18.91 6.44
N VAL A 52 0.86 17.73 6.72
CA VAL A 52 0.88 17.07 8.03
C VAL A 52 1.81 15.87 7.99
N GLY A 53 1.72 15.05 6.93
CA GLY A 53 2.60 13.92 6.64
C GLY A 53 3.66 14.22 5.58
N GLY A 54 4.49 13.21 5.27
CA GLY A 54 5.37 13.21 4.09
C GLY A 54 6.88 13.25 4.34
N SER A 55 7.35 13.80 5.47
CA SER A 55 8.80 13.88 5.76
C SER A 55 9.45 12.50 5.92
N ALA A 56 8.71 11.54 6.47
CA ALA A 56 9.16 10.15 6.60
C ALA A 56 9.13 9.38 5.26
N ASN A 57 8.29 9.79 4.30
CA ASN A 57 8.10 9.04 3.05
C ASN A 57 9.38 9.03 2.22
N ASN A 58 10.07 10.17 2.10
CA ASN A 58 11.32 10.25 1.37
C ASN A 58 12.39 9.37 2.00
N TRP A 59 12.53 9.42 3.34
CA TRP A 59 13.48 8.57 4.04
C TRP A 59 13.20 7.08 3.82
N LEU A 60 11.92 6.67 3.85
CA LEU A 60 11.54 5.28 3.60
C LEU A 60 11.91 4.83 2.19
N VAL A 61 11.64 5.66 1.18
CA VAL A 61 11.98 5.35 -0.21
C VAL A 61 13.50 5.27 -0.42
N ASP A 62 14.25 6.14 0.24
CA ASP A 62 15.72 6.20 0.10
C ASP A 62 16.43 5.05 0.82
N ASN A 63 15.85 4.52 1.90
CA ASN A 63 16.52 3.53 2.77
C ASN A 63 15.94 2.11 2.62
N TYR A 64 14.70 1.97 2.19
CA TYR A 64 14.04 0.67 2.07
C TYR A 64 14.10 0.19 0.61
N LYS A 65 15.03 -0.71 0.30
CA LYS A 65 15.40 -1.10 -1.07
C LYS A 65 14.24 -1.60 -1.94
N SER A 66 13.23 -2.23 -1.33
CA SER A 66 12.05 -2.76 -1.99
C SER A 66 10.85 -1.81 -1.97
N ALA A 67 11.04 -0.56 -1.49
CA ALA A 67 9.98 0.42 -1.44
C ALA A 67 9.70 1.05 -2.80
N ARG A 68 8.43 1.34 -3.04
CA ARG A 68 7.96 2.15 -4.16
C ARG A 68 7.14 3.31 -3.64
N LEU A 69 7.27 4.47 -4.29
CA LEU A 69 6.49 5.65 -3.96
C LEU A 69 5.29 5.79 -4.90
N MET A 70 4.10 5.93 -4.32
CA MET A 70 2.89 6.37 -5.02
C MET A 70 2.47 7.73 -4.47
N LEU A 71 2.40 8.74 -5.35
CA LEU A 71 1.90 10.07 -4.99
C LEU A 71 0.50 10.27 -5.58
N VAL A 72 -0.46 10.60 -4.72
CA VAL A 72 -1.83 10.88 -5.13
C VAL A 72 -2.17 12.37 -5.01
N PRO A 73 -3.08 12.90 -5.83
CA PRO A 73 -3.57 14.27 -5.66
C PRO A 73 -4.31 14.46 -4.33
N GLY A 74 -4.00 15.54 -3.61
CA GLY A 74 -4.79 16.01 -2.47
C GLY A 74 -3.99 16.22 -1.18
N GLY A 75 -4.70 16.29 -0.05
CA GLY A 75 -4.15 16.54 1.28
C GLY A 75 -3.92 15.28 2.11
N HIS A 76 -3.74 15.42 3.42
CA HIS A 76 -3.32 14.35 4.32
C HIS A 76 -4.15 13.06 4.22
N ILE A 77 -5.48 13.18 4.15
CA ILE A 77 -6.38 12.01 4.11
C ILE A 77 -6.69 11.53 2.69
N SER A 78 -6.16 12.18 1.66
CA SER A 78 -6.59 11.93 0.27
C SER A 78 -6.29 10.53 -0.21
N SER A 79 -5.22 9.88 0.29
CA SER A 79 -4.88 8.49 -0.02
C SER A 79 -6.01 7.49 0.31
N GLN A 80 -6.88 7.79 1.27
CA GLN A 80 -8.03 6.94 1.60
C GLN A 80 -9.01 6.81 0.41
N TYR A 81 -9.05 7.78 -0.50
CA TYR A 81 -9.91 7.71 -1.68
C TYR A 81 -9.28 6.94 -2.85
N TYR A 82 -8.04 6.49 -2.71
CA TYR A 82 -7.29 5.73 -3.70
C TYR A 82 -6.89 4.34 -3.19
N MET A 83 -7.51 3.86 -2.10
CA MET A 83 -7.13 2.58 -1.48
C MET A 83 -7.23 1.40 -2.46
N ASP A 84 -8.23 1.38 -3.34
CA ASP A 84 -8.38 0.32 -4.33
C ASP A 84 -7.18 0.28 -5.30
N ASP A 85 -6.63 1.43 -5.67
CA ASP A 85 -5.45 1.53 -6.52
C ASP A 85 -4.17 1.23 -5.75
N MET A 86 -4.08 1.61 -4.47
CA MET A 86 -2.99 1.24 -3.58
C MET A 86 -2.89 -0.29 -3.43
N TRP A 87 -4.02 -0.97 -3.24
CA TRP A 87 -4.07 -2.42 -3.13
C TRP A 87 -3.65 -3.11 -4.42
N LYS A 88 -4.13 -2.61 -5.57
CA LYS A 88 -3.70 -3.14 -6.89
C LYS A 88 -2.20 -3.00 -7.09
N GLU A 89 -1.61 -1.86 -6.76
CA GLU A 89 -0.16 -1.64 -6.92
C GLU A 89 0.67 -2.54 -5.99
N LEU A 90 0.26 -2.66 -4.72
CA LEU A 90 0.94 -3.53 -3.76
C LEU A 90 0.87 -4.99 -4.20
N ILE A 91 -0.31 -5.49 -4.57
CA ILE A 91 -0.49 -6.88 -5.03
C ILE A 91 0.31 -7.11 -6.31
N SER A 92 0.30 -6.16 -7.25
CA SER A 92 1.06 -6.26 -8.51
C SER A 92 2.55 -6.40 -8.24
N SER A 93 3.08 -5.60 -7.32
CA SER A 93 4.48 -5.63 -6.89
C SER A 93 4.87 -6.96 -6.26
N VAL A 94 3.98 -7.55 -5.45
CA VAL A 94 4.17 -8.88 -4.87
C VAL A 94 4.14 -9.96 -5.97
N CYS A 95 3.19 -9.91 -6.91
CA CYS A 95 3.07 -10.87 -8.00
C CYS A 95 4.31 -10.85 -8.91
N ALA A 96 4.81 -9.67 -9.24
CA ALA A 96 6.04 -9.53 -10.04
C ALA A 96 7.27 -10.12 -9.34
N THR A 97 7.27 -10.13 -8.00
CA THR A 97 8.39 -10.68 -7.20
C THR A 97 8.28 -12.19 -7.01
N LEU A 98 7.07 -12.75 -6.91
CA LEU A 98 6.83 -14.17 -6.57
C LEU A 98 6.50 -15.08 -7.78
N GLY A 99 6.37 -14.54 -8.98
CA GLY A 99 5.99 -15.29 -10.17
C GLY A 99 4.46 -15.54 -10.30
N PRO A 100 3.99 -16.11 -11.42
CA PRO A 100 2.63 -15.94 -11.93
C PRO A 100 1.48 -16.64 -11.15
N SER A 101 1.68 -17.19 -9.95
CA SER A 101 0.62 -17.95 -9.26
C SER A 101 -0.46 -17.09 -8.58
N LEU A 102 -0.25 -15.77 -8.43
CA LEU A 102 -1.20 -14.83 -7.82
C LEU A 102 -2.01 -13.99 -8.82
N THR A 103 -1.69 -14.03 -10.12
CA THR A 103 -2.35 -13.23 -11.16
C THR A 103 -3.87 -13.50 -11.23
N ALA A 104 -4.31 -14.69 -10.82
CA ALA A 104 -5.72 -15.08 -10.77
C ALA A 104 -6.60 -14.26 -9.81
N VAL A 105 -6.02 -13.53 -8.85
CA VAL A 105 -6.78 -12.66 -7.92
C VAL A 105 -7.13 -11.31 -8.56
N MET A 106 -6.38 -10.89 -9.60
CA MET A 106 -6.53 -9.57 -10.23
C MET A 106 -7.62 -9.52 -11.31
N ASP A 107 -8.09 -10.67 -11.79
CA ASP A 107 -9.11 -10.79 -12.84
C ASP A 107 -10.56 -10.66 -12.31
N LEU A 108 -10.73 -10.11 -11.10
CA LEU A 108 -12.03 -9.96 -10.42
C LEU A 108 -12.76 -8.64 -10.79
N THR A 109 -12.49 -8.04 -11.94
CA THR A 109 -13.26 -6.90 -12.45
C THR A 109 -14.45 -7.41 -13.28
N PRO A 110 -15.72 -7.16 -12.88
CA PRO A 110 -16.83 -7.30 -13.80
C PRO A 110 -16.78 -6.15 -14.81
N ARG A 111 -17.10 -6.45 -16.07
CA ARG A 111 -17.40 -5.46 -17.11
C ARG A 111 -18.57 -4.56 -16.70
#